data_AF-A0A2S0UAP9-F1
#
_entry.id   AF-A0A2S0UAP9-F1
#
_cell.length_a   1.000
_cell.length_b   1.000
_cell.length_c   1.000
_cell.angle_alpha   90.00
_cell.angle_beta   90.00
_cell.angle_gamma   90.00
#
_symmetry.space_group_name_H-M   'P 1'
#
loop_
_entity.id
_entity.type
_entity.pdbx_description
1 polymer ?
#
loop_
_entity_poly.entity_id
_entity_poly.type
_entity_poly.pdbx_seq_one_letter_code
_entity_poly.pdbx_strand_id
1 'polypeptide(L)'
;MTLLSRKHNYNTFFKMFYLGYAVLMLVSYSAYAWMDHHRMNLSQKWLQKSILRPDDIAIIHQNGQRSEMLQLTFLAIFLIAMCIILIWFRNNRVGQFVFFIANAILFIVIIIGGYIFSLNSSSSIGNLFEPLITPTCTLIGLLFYLLLVRKRKANV
;
A
#
# COMPACT_ATOMS: atom_id res chain seq x y z
N MET A 1 14.89 29.72 -20.14
CA MET A 1 14.55 28.90 -18.95
C MET A 1 15.65 27.85 -18.78
N THR A 2 16.55 28.04 -17.81
CA THR A 2 17.83 27.31 -17.73
C THR A 2 17.66 25.89 -17.17
N LEU A 3 18.54 24.95 -17.58
CA LEU A 3 18.54 23.54 -17.16
C LEU A 3 18.50 23.34 -15.62
N LEU A 4 19.07 24.29 -14.87
CA LEU A 4 19.04 24.32 -13.40
C LEU A 4 17.62 24.52 -12.83
N SER A 5 16.80 25.40 -13.45
CA SER A 5 15.40 25.61 -13.08
C SER A 5 14.55 24.35 -13.30
N ARG A 6 14.81 23.62 -14.39
CA ARG A 6 14.13 22.34 -14.67
C ARG A 6 14.47 21.27 -13.62
N LYS A 7 15.75 21.09 -13.28
CA LYS A 7 16.22 20.08 -12.31
C LYS A 7 15.69 20.36 -10.89
N HIS A 8 15.62 21.62 -10.48
CA HIS A 8 15.05 22.00 -9.19
C HIS A 8 13.56 21.67 -9.10
N ASN A 9 12.77 21.97 -10.14
CA ASN A 9 11.33 21.67 -10.16
C ASN A 9 11.02 20.17 -10.07
N TYR A 10 11.83 19.31 -10.71
CA TYR A 10 11.66 17.85 -10.62
C TYR A 10 11.84 17.31 -9.20
N ASN A 11 12.85 17.80 -8.47
CA ASN A 11 13.11 17.36 -7.09
C ASN A 11 12.01 17.80 -6.13
N THR A 12 11.53 19.03 -6.26
CA THR A 12 10.44 19.54 -5.41
C THR A 12 9.14 18.80 -5.70
N PHE A 13 8.80 18.58 -6.97
CA PHE A 13 7.63 17.79 -7.37
C PHE A 13 7.71 16.36 -6.81
N PHE A 14 8.84 15.67 -7.01
CA PHE A 14 9.01 14.29 -6.52
C PHE A 14 8.82 14.19 -5.01
N LYS A 15 9.37 15.14 -4.24
CA LYS A 15 9.19 15.18 -2.77
C LYS A 15 7.74 15.39 -2.37
N MET A 16 7.05 16.38 -2.95
CA MET A 16 5.65 16.66 -2.63
C MET A 16 4.74 15.51 -3.04
N PHE A 17 4.96 14.95 -4.23
CA PHE A 17 4.25 13.78 -4.73
C PHE A 17 4.44 12.58 -3.80
N TYR A 18 5.68 12.25 -3.45
CA TYR A 18 5.97 11.12 -2.59
C TYR A 18 5.39 11.30 -1.17
N LEU A 19 5.46 12.51 -0.62
CA LEU A 19 4.84 12.82 0.66
C LEU A 19 3.33 12.60 0.62
N GLY A 20 2.64 13.16 -0.40
CA GLY A 20 1.20 12.98 -0.57
C GLY A 20 0.83 11.50 -0.76
N TYR A 21 1.58 10.78 -1.59
CA TYR A 21 1.44 9.34 -1.77
C TYR A 21 1.59 8.57 -0.46
N ALA A 22 2.64 8.83 0.32
CA ALA A 22 2.89 8.15 1.58
C ALA A 22 1.77 8.41 2.60
N VAL A 23 1.29 9.66 2.69
CA VAL A 23 0.15 10.01 3.56
C VAL A 23 -1.10 9.25 3.12
N LEU A 24 -1.41 9.22 1.82
CA LEU A 24 -2.58 8.48 1.31
C LEU A 24 -2.50 6.98 1.60
N MET A 25 -1.32 6.38 1.44
CA MET A 25 -1.08 4.97 1.77
C MET A 25 -1.28 4.70 3.26
N LEU A 26 -0.71 5.55 4.13
CA LEU A 26 -0.85 5.39 5.57
C LEU A 26 -2.30 5.57 6.03
N VAL A 27 -3.01 6.60 5.56
CA VAL A 27 -4.42 6.83 5.89
C VAL A 27 -5.29 5.67 5.43
N SER A 28 -5.10 5.20 4.20
CA SER A 28 -5.86 4.06 3.65
C SER A 28 -5.59 2.78 4.43
N TYR A 29 -4.33 2.53 4.80
CA TYR A 29 -3.95 1.40 5.63
C TYR A 29 -4.54 1.48 7.04
N SER A 30 -4.47 2.64 7.69
CA SER A 30 -5.05 2.83 9.02
C SER A 30 -6.56 2.63 9.01
N ALA A 31 -7.25 3.13 7.98
CA ALA A 31 -8.68 2.89 7.80
C ALA A 31 -8.99 1.40 7.61
N TYR A 32 -8.18 0.68 6.82
CA TYR A 32 -8.28 -0.76 6.66
C TYR A 32 -8.09 -1.51 7.98
N ALA A 33 -6.99 -1.23 8.71
CA ALA A 33 -6.67 -1.89 9.97
C ALA A 33 -7.76 -1.66 11.03
N TRP A 34 -8.31 -0.45 11.10
CA TRP A 34 -9.43 -0.13 11.98
C TRP A 34 -10.71 -0.88 11.59
N MET A 35 -11.00 -0.99 10.29
CA MET A 35 -12.16 -1.75 9.79
C MET A 35 -12.03 -3.25 10.06
N ASP A 36 -10.84 -3.83 9.89
CA ASP A 36 -10.58 -5.24 10.20
C ASP A 36 -10.76 -5.50 11.70
N HIS A 37 -10.20 -4.64 12.56
CA HIS A 37 -10.43 -4.73 14.00
C HIS A 37 -11.91 -4.66 14.37
N HIS A 38 -12.65 -3.72 13.78
CA HIS A 38 -14.09 -3.60 14.00
C HIS A 38 -14.84 -4.86 13.57
N ARG A 39 -14.50 -5.43 12.40
CA ARG A 39 -15.05 -6.71 11.93
C ARG A 39 -14.76 -7.86 12.89
N MET A 40 -13.55 -7.97 13.41
CA MET A 40 -13.18 -9.03 14.34
C MET A 40 -13.90 -8.90 15.70
N ASN A 41 -14.11 -7.67 16.19
CA ASN A 41 -14.92 -7.47 17.39
C ASN A 41 -16.39 -7.85 17.19
N LEU A 42 -16.94 -7.60 16.00
CA LEU A 42 -18.30 -8.04 15.67
C LEU A 42 -18.39 -9.55 15.49
N SER A 43 -17.39 -10.19 14.86
CA SER A 43 -17.37 -11.64 14.67
C SER A 43 -17.38 -12.39 16.01
N GLN A 44 -16.66 -11.90 17.02
CA GLN A 44 -16.71 -12.46 18.37
C GLN A 44 -18.11 -12.39 18.99
N LYS A 45 -18.84 -11.28 18.79
CA LYS A 45 -20.23 -11.13 19.27
C LYS A 45 -21.19 -12.06 18.53
N TRP A 46 -20.97 -12.25 17.23
CA TRP A 46 -21.79 -13.15 16.41
C TRP A 46 -21.56 -14.62 16.73
N LEU A 47 -20.33 -15.02 17.06
CA LEU A 47 -20.01 -16.37 17.51
C LEU A 47 -20.72 -16.75 18.83
N GLN A 48 -21.08 -15.77 19.65
CA GLN A 48 -21.85 -15.99 20.87
C GLN A 48 -23.36 -16.13 20.64
N LYS A 49 -23.87 -15.77 19.45
CA LYS A 49 -25.28 -15.95 19.10
C LYS A 49 -25.51 -17.36 18.54
N SER A 50 -26.57 -18.02 19.00
CA SER A 50 -26.97 -19.34 18.48
C SER A 50 -27.57 -19.27 17.08
N ILE A 51 -28.21 -18.16 16.71
CA ILE A 51 -28.83 -17.94 15.39
C ILE A 51 -28.58 -16.50 14.96
N LEU A 52 -28.07 -16.32 13.74
CA LEU A 52 -27.92 -15.01 13.10
C LEU A 52 -29.23 -14.58 12.46
N ARG A 53 -29.64 -13.33 12.73
CA ARG A 53 -30.82 -12.73 12.09
C ARG A 53 -30.44 -12.22 10.69
N PRO A 54 -31.42 -12.05 9.76
CA PRO A 54 -31.17 -11.43 8.46
C PRO A 54 -30.43 -10.07 8.55
N ASP A 55 -30.75 -9.26 9.56
CA ASP A 55 -30.06 -7.98 9.80
C ASP A 55 -28.59 -8.17 10.18
N ASP A 56 -28.25 -9.21 10.95
CA ASP A 56 -26.85 -9.53 11.27
C ASP A 56 -26.08 -9.89 10.00
N ILE A 57 -26.68 -10.67 9.10
CA ILE A 57 -26.10 -11.06 7.81
C ILE A 57 -25.84 -9.82 6.93
N ALA A 58 -26.79 -8.89 6.87
CA ALA A 58 -26.63 -7.65 6.11
C ALA A 58 -25.45 -6.81 6.62
N ILE A 59 -25.28 -6.69 7.94
CA ILE A 59 -24.17 -5.98 8.57
C ILE A 59 -22.83 -6.68 8.29
N ILE A 60 -22.78 -8.01 8.40
CA ILE A 60 -21.60 -8.83 8.05
C ILE A 60 -21.17 -8.50 6.61
N HIS A 61 -22.12 -8.58 5.69
CA HIS A 61 -21.86 -8.36 4.27
C HIS A 61 -21.36 -6.93 3.99
N GLN A 62 -22.03 -5.92 4.55
CA GLN A 62 -21.64 -4.52 4.34
C GLN A 62 -20.24 -4.22 4.88
N ASN A 63 -19.89 -4.73 6.06
CA ASN A 63 -18.55 -4.57 6.63
C ASN A 63 -17.50 -5.37 5.83
N GLY A 64 -17.89 -6.53 5.29
CA GLY A 64 -17.12 -7.29 4.31
C GLY A 64 -16.69 -6.43 3.13
N GLN A 65 -17.67 -5.87 2.43
CA GLN A 65 -17.47 -5.01 1.25
C GLN A 65 -16.64 -3.76 1.56
N ARG A 66 -16.86 -3.10 2.71
CA ARG A 66 -16.08 -1.92 3.10
C ARG A 66 -14.59 -2.24 3.28
N SER A 67 -14.28 -3.39 3.89
CA SER A 67 -12.89 -3.83 4.05
C SER A 67 -12.22 -4.09 2.69
N GLU A 68 -12.91 -4.80 1.80
CA GLU A 68 -12.44 -5.09 0.43
C GLU A 68 -12.22 -3.80 -0.37
N MET A 69 -13.14 -2.84 -0.29
CA MET A 69 -13.00 -1.53 -0.94
C MET A 69 -11.77 -0.76 -0.43
N LEU A 70 -11.43 -0.87 0.85
CA LEU A 70 -10.23 -0.25 1.41
C LEU A 70 -8.95 -0.94 0.90
N GLN A 71 -8.94 -2.27 0.80
CA GLN A 71 -7.83 -3.01 0.17
C GLN A 71 -7.64 -2.59 -1.30
N LEU A 72 -8.73 -2.51 -2.06
CA LEU A 72 -8.70 -2.06 -3.46
C LEU A 72 -8.24 -0.61 -3.58
N THR A 73 -8.66 0.27 -2.67
CA THR A 73 -8.22 1.67 -2.64
C THR A 73 -6.72 1.77 -2.37
N PHE A 74 -6.21 1.01 -1.41
CA PHE A 74 -4.78 0.94 -1.11
C PHE A 74 -3.97 0.48 -2.34
N LEU A 75 -4.44 -0.58 -3.00
CA LEU A 75 -3.81 -1.08 -4.23
C LEU A 75 -3.88 -0.06 -5.37
N ALA A 76 -5.01 0.61 -5.56
CA ALA A 76 -5.19 1.62 -6.60
C ALA A 76 -4.22 2.81 -6.40
N ILE A 77 -4.09 3.31 -5.17
CA ILE A 77 -3.13 4.37 -4.83
C ILE A 77 -1.71 3.94 -5.19
N PHE A 78 -1.31 2.72 -4.82
CA PHE A 78 -0.01 2.15 -5.16
C PHE A 78 0.22 2.07 -6.68
N LEU A 79 -0.73 1.51 -7.43
CA LEU A 79 -0.61 1.34 -8.88
C LEU A 79 -0.56 2.68 -9.62
N ILE A 80 -1.42 3.63 -9.23
CA ILE A 80 -1.41 4.98 -9.81
C ILE A 80 -0.05 5.64 -9.56
N ALA A 81 0.49 5.54 -8.35
CA ALA A 81 1.78 6.12 -8.02
C ALA A 81 2.92 5.48 -8.83
N MET A 82 2.89 4.15 -8.97
CA MET A 82 3.83 3.39 -9.80
C MET A 82 3.78 3.82 -11.26
N CYS A 83 2.58 3.94 -11.85
CA CYS A 83 2.40 4.39 -13.22
C CYS A 83 2.97 5.80 -13.43
N ILE A 84 2.67 6.74 -12.52
CA ILE A 84 3.19 8.11 -12.59
C ILE A 84 4.71 8.10 -12.56
N ILE A 85 5.34 7.36 -11.65
CA ILE A 85 6.80 7.30 -11.55
C ILE A 85 7.44 6.69 -12.80
N LEU A 86 6.88 5.58 -13.31
CA LEU A 86 7.40 4.94 -14.53
C LEU A 86 7.30 5.83 -15.77
N ILE A 87 6.24 6.64 -15.87
CA ILE A 87 6.03 7.56 -17.00
C ILE A 87 6.91 8.81 -16.85
N TRP A 88 6.81 9.52 -15.73
CA TRP A 88 7.49 10.81 -15.53
C TRP A 88 8.99 10.68 -15.31
N PHE A 89 9.44 9.59 -14.68
CA PHE A 89 10.84 9.35 -14.38
C PHE A 89 11.43 8.23 -15.27
N ARG A 90 10.84 7.94 -16.43
CA ARG A 90 11.28 6.88 -17.36
C ARG A 90 12.79 6.89 -17.62
N ASN A 91 13.37 8.07 -17.80
CA ASN A 91 14.79 8.26 -18.10
C ASN A 91 15.66 8.54 -16.85
N ASN A 92 15.03 8.75 -15.69
CA ASN A 92 15.73 9.08 -14.44
C ASN A 92 15.79 7.87 -13.51
N ARG A 93 16.82 7.03 -13.74
CA ARG A 93 17.04 5.78 -12.99
C ARG A 93 17.24 6.01 -11.49
N VAL A 94 17.87 7.13 -11.11
CA VAL A 94 18.07 7.48 -9.69
C VAL A 94 16.71 7.75 -9.03
N GLY A 95 15.83 8.51 -9.70
CA GLY A 95 14.48 8.78 -9.19
C GLY A 95 13.64 7.51 -9.01
N GLN A 96 13.72 6.57 -9.97
CA GLN A 96 13.07 5.27 -9.83
C GLN A 96 13.62 4.47 -8.65
N PHE A 97 14.95 4.38 -8.51
CA PHE A 97 15.58 3.65 -7.41
C PHE A 97 15.25 4.24 -6.03
N VAL A 98 15.26 5.56 -5.91
CA VAL A 98 14.84 6.26 -4.69
C VAL A 98 13.39 5.93 -4.36
N PHE A 99 12.49 5.90 -5.35
CA PHE A 99 11.09 5.50 -5.14
C PHE A 99 10.96 4.06 -4.63
N PHE A 100 11.74 3.11 -5.14
CA PHE A 100 11.76 1.73 -4.61
C PHE A 100 12.20 1.67 -3.15
N ILE A 101 13.31 2.33 -2.81
CA ILE A 101 13.80 2.37 -1.42
C ILE A 101 12.74 3.00 -0.52
N ALA A 102 12.15 4.10 -0.96
CA ALA A 102 11.16 4.80 -0.18
C ALA A 102 9.92 3.93 0.08
N ASN A 103 9.43 3.19 -0.93
CA ASN A 103 8.34 2.22 -0.75
C ASN A 103 8.73 1.06 0.17
N ALA A 104 9.96 0.55 0.08
CA ALA A 104 10.44 -0.49 0.98
C ALA A 104 10.41 -0.01 2.44
N ILE A 105 10.88 1.22 2.70
CA ILE A 105 10.80 1.85 4.02
C ILE A 105 9.35 2.01 4.46
N LEU A 106 8.48 2.53 3.58
CA LEU A 106 7.05 2.72 3.87
C LEU A 106 6.38 1.39 4.23
N PHE A 107 6.66 0.31 3.50
CA PHE A 107 6.08 -1.00 3.77
C PHE A 107 6.61 -1.59 5.07
N ILE A 108 7.90 -1.41 5.38
CA ILE A 108 8.45 -1.78 6.69
C ILE A 108 7.72 -1.03 7.80
N VAL A 109 7.49 0.28 7.65
CA VAL A 109 6.72 1.09 8.63
C VAL A 109 5.30 0.54 8.79
N ILE A 110 4.63 0.20 7.69
CA ILE A 110 3.27 -0.38 7.72
C ILE A 110 3.28 -1.76 8.40
N ILE A 111 4.26 -2.61 8.11
CA ILE A 111 4.42 -3.94 8.72
C ILE A 111 4.63 -3.82 10.23
N ILE A 112 5.57 -2.96 10.65
CA ILE A 112 5.85 -2.73 12.08
C ILE A 112 4.62 -2.13 12.76
N GLY A 113 3.98 -1.14 12.15
CA GLY A 113 2.76 -0.52 12.67
C GLY A 113 1.61 -1.51 12.79
N GLY A 114 1.40 -2.35 11.78
CA GLY A 114 0.43 -3.44 11.76
C GLY A 114 0.71 -4.48 12.83
N TYR A 115 1.97 -4.86 13.04
CA TYR A 115 2.37 -5.74 14.12
C TYR A 115 2.06 -5.15 15.50
N ILE A 116 2.46 -3.90 15.76
CA ILE A 116 2.15 -3.20 17.01
C ILE A 116 0.63 -3.09 17.22
N PHE A 117 -0.13 -2.84 16.15
CA PHE A 117 -1.58 -2.80 16.20
C PHE A 117 -2.20 -4.17 16.49
N SER A 118 -1.66 -5.27 15.94
CA SER A 118 -2.12 -6.64 16.26
C SER A 118 -1.91 -7.02 17.72
N LEU A 119 -0.87 -6.49 18.38
CA LEU A 119 -0.62 -6.77 19.80
C LEU A 119 -1.73 -6.22 20.70
N ASN A 120 -2.43 -5.18 20.25
CA ASN A 120 -3.46 -4.47 21.01
C ASN A 120 -4.87 -4.64 20.42
N SER A 121 -5.02 -5.44 19.37
CA SER A 121 -6.30 -5.63 18.67
C SER A 121 -6.64 -7.11 18.53
N SER A 122 -7.91 -7.40 18.26
CA SER A 122 -8.41 -8.74 17.93
C SER A 122 -8.07 -9.18 16.49
N SER A 123 -7.35 -8.34 15.74
CA SER A 123 -7.02 -8.56 14.34
C SER A 123 -5.83 -9.50 14.21
N SER A 124 -5.91 -10.48 13.30
CA SER A 124 -4.78 -11.34 13.01
C SER A 124 -3.70 -10.57 12.24
N ILE A 125 -2.43 -10.88 12.49
CA ILE A 125 -1.31 -10.29 11.74
C ILE A 125 -1.44 -10.56 10.23
N GLY A 126 -1.98 -11.72 9.85
CA GLY A 126 -2.19 -12.10 8.45
C GLY A 126 -3.15 -11.16 7.74
N ASN A 127 -4.29 -10.84 8.36
CA ASN A 127 -5.27 -9.90 7.78
C ASN A 127 -4.65 -8.51 7.61
N LEU A 128 -3.87 -8.06 8.58
CA LEU A 128 -3.20 -6.75 8.54
C LEU A 128 -2.12 -6.65 7.46
N PHE A 129 -1.61 -7.79 6.97
CA PHE A 129 -0.62 -7.85 5.89
C PHE A 129 -1.24 -8.04 4.52
N GLU A 130 -2.51 -8.43 4.43
CA GLU A 130 -3.21 -8.70 3.17
C GLU A 130 -3.11 -7.54 2.15
N PRO A 131 -3.31 -6.25 2.52
CA PRO A 131 -3.17 -5.14 1.57
C PRO A 131 -1.75 -4.98 1.01
N LEU A 132 -0.74 -5.50 1.69
CA LEU A 132 0.67 -5.36 1.32
C LEU A 132 1.16 -6.46 0.38
N ILE A 133 0.47 -7.61 0.30
CA ILE A 133 0.92 -8.77 -0.48
C ILE A 133 1.10 -8.38 -1.96
N THR A 134 0.03 -7.92 -2.60
CA THR A 134 0.06 -7.59 -4.04
C THR A 134 1.04 -6.46 -4.37
N PRO A 135 1.07 -5.33 -3.65
CA PRO A 135 2.06 -4.28 -3.88
C PRO A 135 3.51 -4.76 -3.70
N THR A 136 3.78 -5.58 -2.69
CA THR A 136 5.13 -6.10 -2.42
C THR A 136 5.59 -7.05 -3.53
N CYS A 137 4.74 -8.00 -3.94
CA CYS A 137 5.02 -8.88 -5.07
C CYS A 137 5.29 -8.09 -6.35
N THR A 138 4.50 -7.03 -6.60
CA THR A 138 4.65 -6.15 -7.76
C THR A 138 5.99 -5.40 -7.73
N LEU A 139 6.39 -4.86 -6.58
CA LEU A 139 7.70 -4.19 -6.43
C LEU A 139 8.87 -5.16 -6.64
N ILE A 140 8.80 -6.36 -6.07
CA ILE A 140 9.84 -7.38 -6.22
C ILE A 140 9.96 -7.78 -7.69
N GLY A 141 8.84 -8.06 -8.37
CA GLY A 141 8.83 -8.41 -9.79
C GLY A 141 9.42 -7.29 -10.67
N LEU A 142 9.04 -6.04 -10.41
CA LEU A 142 9.57 -4.90 -11.17
C LEU A 142 11.06 -4.67 -10.91
N LEU A 143 11.52 -4.82 -9.67
CA LEU A 143 12.94 -4.72 -9.32
C LEU A 143 13.75 -5.80 -10.06
N PHE A 144 13.24 -7.03 -10.10
CA PHE A 144 13.87 -8.13 -10.84
C PHE A 144 13.94 -7.83 -12.34
N TYR A 145 12.85 -7.35 -12.93
CA TYR A 145 12.81 -6.93 -14.34
C TYR A 145 13.85 -5.83 -14.64
N LEU A 146 13.94 -4.79 -13.81
CA LEU A 146 14.91 -3.70 -14.00
C LEU A 146 16.35 -4.18 -13.89
N LEU A 147 16.65 -5.10 -12.96
CA LEU A 147 17.98 -5.71 -12.83
C LEU A 147 18.34 -6.55 -14.07
N LEU A 148 17.40 -7.34 -14.61
CA LEU A 148 17.62 -8.13 -15.82
C LEU A 148 17.87 -7.24 -17.05
N VAL A 149 17.07 -6.19 -17.24
CA VAL A 149 17.27 -5.22 -18.33
C VAL A 149 18.63 -4.54 -18.21
N ARG A 150 19.08 -4.24 -16.98
CA ARG A 150 20.40 -3.64 -16.74
C ARG A 150 21.54 -4.58 -17.15
N LYS A 151 21.44 -5.87 -16.80
CA LYS A 151 22.44 -6.87 -17.22
C LYS A 151 22.53 -6.99 -18.74
N ARG A 152 21.40 -6.99 -19.46
CA ARG A 152 21.40 -7.02 -20.93
C ARG A 152 22.08 -5.79 -21.55
N LYS A 153 21.82 -4.58 -21.05
CA LYS A 153 22.43 -3.35 -21.57
C LYS A 153 23.91 -3.18 -21.22
N ALA A 154 24.43 -3.92 -20.24
CA ALA A 154 25.84 -3.89 -19.87
C ALA A 154 26.69 -4.90 -20.67
N ASN A 155 26.03 -5.89 -21.30
CA ASN A 155 26.66 -6.94 -22.09
C ASN A 155 26.54 -6.70 -23.61
N VAL A 156 26.06 -5.52 -24.02
CA VAL A 156 26.00 -5.01 -25.40
C VAL A 156 26.82 -3.74 -25.42
#